data_AF-A0A8J3X6P4-F1
#
_entry.id   AF-A0A8J3X6P4-F1
#
_cell.length_a   1.000
_cell.length_b   1.000
_cell.length_c   1.000
_cell.angle_alpha   90.00
_cell.angle_beta   90.00
_cell.angle_gamma   90.00
#
_symmetry.space_group_name_H-M   'P 1'
#
loop_
_entity.id
_entity.type
_entity.pdbx_description
1 polymer ?
#
loop_
_entity_poly.entity_id
_entity_poly.type
_entity_poly.pdbx_seq_one_letter_code
_entity_poly.pdbx_strand_id
1 'polypeptide(L)'
;MKEDLQERVRNAFQARTAGVPDPEQPDWTTAAGRRARWSRFAPLTAATAVLVVVAGVALITVDLGSDRTRPAAPRPAPVTASPIAACAADVPNRVLPQWARTGFSDPEPRMPYVLGDRGDIAAIIFGYPLTAPPLPDRSNKILWVSRVPLHPGDPLRIEARLDGSGTVVERTVLGGPGPSGIDLPRIGCWHLTLRWSGHTDTMNLRYSRQD
;
A
#
# COMPACT_ATOMS: atom_id res chain seq x y z
N MET A 1 43.50 -10.81 -35.06
CA MET A 1 44.05 -10.06 -33.88
C MET A 1 42.98 -9.57 -32.90
N LYS A 2 41.73 -9.26 -33.31
CA LYS A 2 40.65 -8.87 -32.37
C LYS A 2 40.01 -10.05 -31.60
N GLU A 3 40.03 -11.26 -32.16
CA GLU A 3 39.45 -12.45 -31.52
C GLU A 3 40.24 -12.94 -30.31
N ASP A 4 41.57 -12.86 -30.37
CA ASP A 4 42.46 -13.26 -29.27
C ASP A 4 42.22 -12.43 -27.98
N LEU A 5 41.90 -11.14 -28.12
CA LEU A 5 41.63 -10.28 -26.97
C LEU A 5 40.29 -10.63 -26.30
N GLN A 6 39.26 -10.93 -27.10
CA GLN A 6 37.94 -11.33 -26.60
C GLN A 6 38.00 -12.65 -25.83
N GLU A 7 38.79 -13.59 -26.32
CA GLU A 7 38.98 -14.89 -25.68
C GLU A 7 39.78 -14.77 -24.37
N ARG A 8 40.81 -13.92 -24.35
CA ARG A 8 41.59 -13.64 -23.13
C ARG A 8 40.78 -12.92 -22.06
N VAL A 9 39.91 -11.98 -22.44
CA VAL A 9 39.00 -11.31 -21.49
C VAL A 9 37.97 -12.28 -20.93
N ARG A 10 37.43 -13.18 -21.77
CA ARG A 10 36.47 -14.22 -21.34
C ARG A 10 37.10 -15.21 -20.37
N ASN A 11 38.30 -15.70 -20.67
CA ASN A 11 39.03 -16.64 -19.83
C ASN A 11 39.44 -16.00 -18.49
N ALA A 12 39.83 -14.72 -18.49
CA ALA A 12 40.13 -13.98 -17.27
C ALA A 12 38.89 -13.76 -16.37
N PHE A 13 37.71 -13.61 -16.97
CA PHE A 13 36.46 -13.48 -16.22
C PHE A 13 36.05 -14.81 -15.57
N GLN A 14 36.12 -15.93 -16.32
CA GLN A 14 35.81 -17.26 -15.77
C GLN A 14 36.78 -17.71 -14.67
N ALA A 15 38.06 -17.36 -14.79
CA ALA A 15 39.05 -17.63 -13.74
C ALA A 15 38.79 -16.87 -12.44
N ARG A 16 38.13 -15.70 -12.50
CA ARG A 16 37.72 -14.92 -11.30
C ARG A 16 36.49 -15.48 -10.60
N THR A 17 35.61 -16.17 -11.31
CA THR A 17 34.38 -16.73 -10.72
C THR A 17 34.57 -18.11 -10.09
N ALA A 18 35.67 -18.81 -10.43
CA ALA A 18 35.95 -20.18 -9.95
C ALA A 18 36.34 -20.29 -8.45
N GLY A 19 36.30 -19.20 -7.69
CA GLY A 19 36.64 -19.20 -6.26
C GLY A 19 35.75 -18.33 -5.36
N VAL A 20 34.63 -17.82 -5.89
CA VAL A 20 33.64 -17.12 -5.06
C VAL A 20 32.65 -18.17 -4.56
N PRO A 21 32.65 -18.53 -3.26
CA PRO A 21 31.60 -19.37 -2.72
C PRO A 21 30.24 -18.69 -2.96
N ASP A 22 29.30 -19.48 -3.47
CA ASP A 22 27.92 -19.06 -3.70
C ASP A 22 27.37 -18.47 -2.39
N PRO A 23 26.86 -17.21 -2.37
CA PRO A 23 26.20 -16.72 -1.18
C PRO A 23 25.02 -17.64 -0.87
N GLU A 24 25.09 -18.37 0.24
CA GLU A 24 24.02 -19.23 0.75
C GLU A 24 22.69 -18.50 0.56
N GLN A 25 21.88 -18.98 -0.39
CA GLN A 25 20.51 -18.52 -0.52
C GLN A 25 19.80 -18.91 0.77
N PRO A 26 19.16 -17.97 1.49
CA PRO A 26 18.46 -18.31 2.71
C PRO A 26 17.34 -19.30 2.38
N ASP A 27 17.50 -20.52 2.87
CA ASP A 27 16.50 -21.59 2.80
C ASP A 27 15.25 -21.15 3.58
N TRP A 28 14.25 -20.67 2.85
CA TRP A 28 12.96 -20.28 3.41
C TRP A 28 12.05 -21.48 3.70
N THR A 29 12.49 -22.71 3.41
CA THR A 29 11.66 -23.92 3.58
C THR A 29 11.64 -24.48 5.00
N THR A 30 12.52 -24.00 5.90
CA THR A 30 12.63 -24.48 7.28
C THR A 30 11.88 -23.65 8.34
N ALA A 31 11.22 -22.54 7.97
CA ALA A 31 10.45 -21.72 8.93
C ALA A 31 9.01 -22.21 9.22
N ALA A 32 8.56 -23.30 8.61
CA ALA A 32 7.26 -23.90 8.86
C ALA A 32 7.34 -24.98 9.95
N GLY A 33 7.63 -24.58 11.19
CA GLY A 33 7.91 -25.52 12.27
C GLY A 33 7.49 -25.08 13.67
N ARG A 34 6.27 -25.46 14.06
CA ARG A 34 5.76 -25.72 15.43
C ARG A 34 5.07 -24.58 16.22
N ARG A 35 3.73 -24.72 16.23
CA ARG A 35 2.81 -24.77 17.40
C ARG A 35 2.82 -23.62 18.42
N ALA A 36 1.66 -22.97 18.56
CA ALA A 36 1.07 -22.74 19.88
C ALA A 36 -0.46 -22.73 19.81
N ARG A 37 -1.04 -23.87 20.19
CA ARG A 37 -2.47 -24.06 20.45
C ARG A 37 -2.81 -23.31 21.74
N TRP A 38 -3.29 -22.08 21.65
CA TRP A 38 -3.83 -21.37 22.82
C TRP A 38 -5.34 -21.52 22.89
N SER A 39 -5.71 -22.58 23.62
CA SER A 39 -7.04 -22.77 24.16
C SER A 39 -7.31 -21.83 25.33
N ARG A 40 -8.47 -21.17 25.24
CA ARG A 40 -9.39 -20.81 26.35
C ARG A 40 -8.81 -19.99 27.49
N PHE A 41 -9.19 -18.71 27.57
CA PHE A 41 -9.82 -18.11 28.77
C PHE A 41 -10.64 -16.88 28.36
N ALA A 42 -11.97 -16.98 28.42
CA ALA A 42 -12.85 -15.85 28.72
C ALA A 42 -12.93 -15.73 30.25
N PRO A 43 -13.12 -14.52 30.81
CA PRO A 43 -14.50 -14.14 31.16
C PRO A 43 -14.85 -12.64 31.04
N LEU A 44 -16.17 -12.44 31.10
CA LEU A 44 -16.97 -11.22 31.17
C LEU A 44 -16.61 -10.25 32.31
N THR A 45 -16.76 -8.95 32.06
CA THR A 45 -17.37 -7.91 32.94
C THR A 45 -17.58 -6.65 32.07
N ALA A 46 -18.78 -6.22 31.68
CA ALA A 46 -19.89 -5.63 32.43
C ALA A 46 -19.54 -4.28 33.10
N ALA A 47 -19.93 -3.17 32.48
CA ALA A 47 -20.53 -1.99 33.13
C ALA A 47 -20.89 -0.91 32.10
N THR A 48 -22.18 -0.84 31.79
CA THR A 48 -22.87 0.31 31.19
C THR A 48 -22.98 1.45 32.20
N ALA A 49 -22.73 2.69 31.78
CA ALA A 49 -23.19 3.88 32.49
C ALA A 49 -23.75 4.88 31.49
N VAL A 50 -25.08 4.85 31.37
CA VAL A 50 -25.92 5.86 30.75
C VAL A 50 -25.98 7.05 31.70
N LEU A 51 -25.64 8.25 31.24
CA LEU A 51 -25.96 9.48 31.95
C LEU A 51 -26.85 10.36 31.07
N VAL A 52 -28.14 10.31 31.37
CA VAL A 52 -29.16 11.26 30.90
C VAL A 52 -29.09 12.47 31.81
N VAL A 53 -28.90 13.68 31.26
CA VAL A 53 -29.14 14.92 31.99
C VAL A 53 -30.07 15.82 31.17
N VAL A 54 -31.34 15.67 31.53
CA VAL A 54 -32.38 16.68 31.81
C VAL A 54 -32.29 18.04 31.11
N ALA A 55 -33.42 18.36 30.47
CA ALA A 55 -33.82 19.63 29.86
C ALA A 55 -33.76 20.83 30.82
N GLY A 56 -33.30 21.97 30.31
CA GLY A 56 -33.41 23.28 30.94
C GLY A 56 -34.20 24.23 30.02
N VAL A 57 -35.28 24.77 30.57
CA VAL A 57 -36.31 25.59 29.92
C VAL A 57 -35.85 27.03 29.66
N ALA A 58 -36.48 27.62 28.65
CA ALA A 58 -36.36 28.97 28.10
C ALA A 58 -36.18 30.14 29.08
N LEU A 59 -35.37 31.12 28.64
CA LEU A 59 -35.61 32.55 28.91
C LEU A 59 -35.45 33.33 27.60
N ILE A 60 -36.53 34.00 27.21
CA ILE A 60 -36.59 34.97 26.12
C ILE A 60 -36.04 36.29 26.67
N THR A 61 -34.93 36.78 26.14
CA THR A 61 -34.49 38.16 26.31
C THR A 61 -34.53 38.85 24.96
N VAL A 62 -35.38 39.87 24.85
CA VAL A 62 -35.52 40.73 23.68
C VAL A 62 -34.47 41.84 23.81
N ASP A 63 -33.38 41.76 23.04
CA ASP A 63 -32.43 42.86 22.92
C ASP A 63 -32.74 43.67 21.66
N LEU A 64 -33.33 44.84 21.87
CA LEU A 64 -33.41 45.94 20.90
C LEU A 64 -32.14 46.76 21.07
N GLY A 65 -31.16 46.63 20.16
CA GLY A 65 -29.98 47.47 20.28
C GLY A 65 -28.85 47.26 19.27
N SER A 66 -28.83 48.14 18.28
CA SER A 66 -27.65 48.60 17.53
C SER A 66 -27.05 47.70 16.45
N ASP A 67 -27.53 47.94 15.24
CA ASP A 67 -26.79 47.80 13.99
C ASP A 67 -25.36 48.34 14.09
N ARG A 68 -24.40 47.42 14.07
CA ARG A 68 -23.08 47.67 13.47
C ARG A 68 -22.84 46.57 12.46
N THR A 69 -23.19 46.87 11.21
CA THR A 69 -22.82 46.09 10.02
C THR A 69 -21.30 45.95 9.97
N ARG A 70 -20.77 44.87 10.53
CA ARG A 70 -19.42 44.40 10.25
C ARG A 70 -19.48 43.67 8.92
N PRO A 71 -18.63 44.00 7.92
CA PRO A 71 -18.55 43.21 6.71
C PRO A 71 -18.21 41.77 7.10
N ALA A 72 -19.13 40.85 6.83
CA ALA A 72 -18.86 39.42 6.96
C ALA A 72 -17.75 39.08 5.96
N ALA A 73 -16.60 38.66 6.46
CA ALA A 73 -15.61 38.01 5.62
C ALA A 73 -16.30 36.81 4.94
N PRO A 74 -16.11 36.60 3.62
CA PRO A 74 -16.74 35.49 2.93
C PRO A 74 -16.34 34.19 3.63
N ARG A 75 -17.34 33.49 4.18
CA ARG A 75 -17.18 32.15 4.73
C ARG A 75 -16.65 31.29 3.58
N PRO A 76 -15.46 30.66 3.68
CA PRO A 76 -15.01 29.74 2.66
C PRO A 76 -16.10 28.67 2.52
N ALA A 77 -16.59 28.47 1.30
CA ALA A 77 -17.51 27.40 1.00
C ALA A 77 -16.90 26.08 1.52
N PRO A 78 -17.70 25.16 2.08
CA PRO A 78 -17.19 23.83 2.35
C PRO A 78 -16.65 23.31 1.02
N VAL A 79 -15.32 23.13 0.96
CA VAL A 79 -14.71 22.36 -0.10
C VAL A 79 -15.27 20.97 0.06
N THR A 80 -16.18 20.57 -0.83
CA THR A 80 -16.58 19.18 -0.95
C THR A 80 -15.29 18.45 -1.29
N ALA A 81 -14.66 17.83 -0.29
CA ALA A 81 -13.54 16.94 -0.52
C ALA A 81 -14.03 15.92 -1.56
N SER A 82 -13.35 15.82 -2.70
CA SER A 82 -13.63 14.77 -3.66
C SER A 82 -13.70 13.45 -2.87
N PRO A 83 -14.74 12.63 -3.07
CA PRO A 83 -14.77 11.33 -2.43
C PRO A 83 -13.46 10.63 -2.78
N ILE A 84 -12.73 10.16 -1.77
CA ILE A 84 -11.61 9.24 -1.94
C ILE A 84 -12.12 8.19 -2.92
N ALA A 85 -11.52 8.10 -4.10
CA ALA A 85 -12.06 7.31 -5.20
C ALA A 85 -12.21 5.86 -4.73
N ALA A 86 -13.45 5.41 -4.49
CA ALA A 86 -13.69 4.08 -3.95
C ALA A 86 -12.98 3.02 -4.79
N CYS A 87 -12.53 1.93 -4.16
CA CYS A 87 -11.89 0.85 -4.90
C CYS A 87 -12.77 0.39 -6.05
N ALA A 88 -12.19 0.35 -7.26
CA ALA A 88 -12.84 -0.29 -8.39
C ALA A 88 -13.23 -1.74 -8.01
N ALA A 89 -14.37 -2.19 -8.53
CA ALA A 89 -14.82 -3.57 -8.32
C ALA A 89 -13.78 -4.57 -8.85
N ASP A 90 -13.22 -4.25 -10.01
CA ASP A 90 -12.16 -5.00 -10.67
C ASP A 90 -11.02 -4.09 -11.09
N VAL A 91 -9.80 -4.63 -11.09
CA VAL A 91 -8.63 -3.97 -11.67
C VAL A 91 -8.43 -4.49 -13.09
N PRO A 92 -8.67 -3.68 -14.14
CA PRO A 92 -8.63 -4.19 -15.50
C PRO A 92 -7.21 -4.57 -15.91
N ASN A 93 -7.11 -5.73 -16.58
CA ASN A 93 -5.88 -6.18 -17.23
C ASN A 93 -5.61 -5.33 -18.47
N ARG A 94 -4.60 -4.46 -18.42
CA ARG A 94 -4.33 -3.48 -19.48
C ARG A 94 -2.84 -3.27 -19.66
N VAL A 95 -2.46 -2.66 -20.79
CA VAL A 95 -1.05 -2.40 -21.08
C VAL A 95 -0.47 -1.47 -20.01
N LEU A 96 0.72 -1.81 -19.50
CA LEU A 96 1.42 -0.98 -18.53
C LEU A 96 1.77 0.39 -19.13
N PRO A 97 1.81 1.47 -18.32
CA PRO A 97 2.39 2.74 -18.74
C PRO A 97 3.84 2.52 -19.19
N GLN A 98 4.29 3.22 -20.24
CA GLN A 98 5.62 3.00 -20.82
C GLN A 98 6.76 3.05 -19.78
N TRP A 99 6.70 3.98 -18.84
CA TRP A 99 7.70 4.15 -17.78
C TRP A 99 7.74 2.98 -16.77
N ALA A 100 6.70 2.14 -16.73
CA ALA A 100 6.59 0.98 -15.85
C ALA A 100 6.90 -0.36 -16.55
N ARG A 101 7.40 -0.33 -17.80
CA ARG A 101 7.66 -1.53 -18.61
C ARG A 101 9.08 -2.07 -18.50
N THR A 102 10.01 -1.31 -17.91
CA THR A 102 11.41 -1.75 -17.79
C THR A 102 11.50 -3.06 -17.00
N GLY A 103 12.20 -4.05 -17.56
CA GLY A 103 12.35 -5.39 -16.97
C GLY A 103 11.35 -6.43 -17.47
N PHE A 104 10.34 -6.04 -18.26
CA PHE A 104 9.47 -6.97 -18.97
C PHE A 104 10.05 -7.33 -20.35
N SER A 105 9.92 -8.59 -20.75
CA SER A 105 10.36 -9.06 -22.08
C SER A 105 9.40 -8.66 -23.21
N ASP A 106 8.10 -8.57 -22.90
CA ASP A 106 7.08 -8.06 -23.81
C ASP A 106 7.17 -6.52 -23.86
N PRO A 107 7.19 -5.88 -25.04
CA PRO A 107 7.20 -4.42 -25.16
C PRO A 107 5.88 -3.73 -24.74
N GLU A 108 4.77 -4.47 -24.71
CA GLU A 108 3.43 -4.00 -24.31
C GLU A 108 2.77 -4.97 -23.30
N PRO A 109 3.42 -5.22 -22.15
CA PRO A 109 2.94 -6.20 -21.18
C PRO A 109 1.56 -5.77 -20.64
N ARG A 110 0.62 -6.71 -20.65
CA ARG A 110 -0.74 -6.53 -20.10
C ARG A 110 -0.83 -7.15 -18.73
N MET A 111 -1.08 -6.32 -17.71
CA MET A 111 -1.18 -6.73 -16.32
C MET A 111 -2.30 -5.96 -15.59
N PRO A 112 -2.86 -6.50 -14.50
CA PRO A 112 -3.64 -5.71 -13.55
C PRO A 112 -2.72 -4.73 -12.82
N TYR A 113 -3.05 -3.44 -12.83
CA TYR A 113 -2.32 -2.45 -12.04
C TYR A 113 -3.20 -1.28 -11.59
N VAL A 114 -2.77 -0.62 -10.53
CA VAL A 114 -3.32 0.63 -10.02
C VAL A 114 -2.22 1.69 -10.07
N LEU A 115 -2.58 2.91 -10.49
CA LEU A 115 -1.68 4.06 -10.42
C LEU A 115 -1.95 4.81 -9.12
N GLY A 116 -0.90 5.39 -8.55
CA GLY A 116 -1.07 6.41 -7.52
C GLY A 116 -1.86 7.61 -8.06
N ASP A 117 -2.53 8.34 -7.18
CA ASP A 117 -3.36 9.49 -7.51
C ASP A 117 -2.53 10.60 -8.18
N ARG A 118 -1.25 10.73 -7.82
CA ARG A 118 -0.30 11.63 -8.51
C ARG A 118 0.35 11.00 -9.75
N GLY A 119 0.22 9.69 -9.91
CA GLY A 119 0.84 8.93 -11.01
C GLY A 119 2.36 8.80 -10.86
N ASP A 120 2.89 8.96 -9.64
CA ASP A 120 4.32 8.86 -9.34
C ASP A 120 4.76 7.42 -9.05
N ILE A 121 3.79 6.51 -8.88
CA ILE A 121 4.03 5.08 -8.63
C ILE A 121 2.92 4.21 -9.23
N ALA A 122 3.28 3.01 -9.66
CA ALA A 122 2.35 1.97 -10.10
C ALA A 122 2.47 0.75 -9.18
N ALA A 123 1.33 0.19 -8.78
CA ALA A 123 1.22 -1.12 -8.16
C ALA A 123 0.79 -2.13 -9.22
N ILE A 124 1.75 -2.92 -9.73
CA ILE A 124 1.48 -4.00 -10.69
C ILE A 124 1.18 -5.26 -9.89
N ILE A 125 -0.03 -5.80 -10.03
CA ILE A 125 -0.59 -6.81 -9.13
C ILE A 125 -0.41 -8.19 -9.76
N PHE A 126 0.67 -8.89 -9.37
CA PHE A 126 0.92 -10.27 -9.79
C PHE A 126 0.02 -11.27 -9.07
N GLY A 127 -0.35 -10.97 -7.82
CA GLY A 127 -1.22 -11.81 -7.00
C GLY A 127 -2.71 -11.56 -7.20
N TYR A 128 -3.16 -10.97 -8.33
CA TYR A 128 -4.55 -10.56 -8.51
C TYR A 128 -5.51 -11.78 -8.57
N PRO A 129 -6.68 -11.73 -7.91
CA PRO A 129 -7.10 -10.70 -6.94
C PRO A 129 -6.35 -10.83 -5.61
N LEU A 130 -6.10 -9.69 -4.96
CA LEU A 130 -5.55 -9.66 -3.61
C LEU A 130 -6.59 -10.19 -2.62
N THR A 131 -6.16 -11.04 -1.68
CA THR A 131 -7.06 -11.81 -0.80
C THR A 131 -6.72 -11.63 0.67
N ALA A 132 -7.75 -11.65 1.50
CA ALA A 132 -7.62 -11.68 2.96
C ALA A 132 -8.56 -12.76 3.55
N PRO A 133 -8.03 -13.78 4.26
CA PRO A 133 -6.60 -14.06 4.47
C PRO A 133 -5.87 -14.39 3.14
N PRO A 134 -4.52 -14.28 3.10
CA PRO A 134 -3.73 -14.71 1.95
C PRO A 134 -3.93 -16.20 1.66
N LEU A 135 -3.86 -16.59 0.39
CA LEU A 135 -3.96 -17.99 -0.01
C LEU A 135 -2.67 -18.77 0.31
N PRO A 136 -2.76 -20.07 0.64
CA PRO A 136 -1.60 -20.88 1.01
C PRO A 136 -0.62 -21.10 -0.16
N ASP A 137 -1.12 -21.07 -1.39
CA ASP A 137 -0.38 -21.34 -2.63
C ASP A 137 -0.20 -20.10 -3.51
N ARG A 138 -0.76 -18.94 -3.10
CA ARG A 138 -0.67 -17.68 -3.83
C ARG A 138 -0.45 -16.51 -2.88
N SER A 139 0.69 -15.84 -3.03
CA SER A 139 0.98 -14.61 -2.30
C SER A 139 0.24 -13.40 -2.90
N ASN A 140 -0.05 -12.41 -2.06
CA ASN A 140 -0.51 -11.08 -2.46
C ASN A 140 0.65 -10.26 -3.06
N LYS A 141 1.22 -10.75 -4.18
CA LYS A 141 2.42 -10.20 -4.78
C LYS A 141 2.12 -8.93 -5.57
N ILE A 142 2.86 -7.87 -5.26
CA ILE A 142 2.81 -6.56 -5.92
C ILE A 142 4.23 -6.15 -6.30
N LEU A 143 4.41 -5.73 -7.56
CA LEU A 143 5.59 -5.01 -8.00
C LEU A 143 5.29 -3.51 -7.98
N TRP A 144 5.99 -2.79 -7.11
CA TRP A 144 5.91 -1.34 -7.02
C TRP A 144 6.93 -0.72 -7.97
N VAL A 145 6.48 0.08 -8.94
CA VAL A 145 7.36 0.77 -9.88
C VAL A 145 7.21 2.26 -9.68
N SER A 146 8.29 2.92 -9.27
CA SER A 146 8.29 4.38 -9.17
C SER A 146 8.57 5.01 -10.53
N ARG A 147 7.85 6.09 -10.82
CA ARG A 147 8.12 6.96 -11.96
C ARG A 147 9.19 8.00 -11.64
N VAL A 148 9.30 8.37 -10.37
CA VAL A 148 10.24 9.39 -9.87
C VAL A 148 11.56 8.74 -9.42
N PRO A 149 12.67 9.49 -9.38
CA PRO A 149 13.96 8.95 -8.97
C PRO A 149 13.94 8.33 -7.56
N LEU A 150 14.72 7.27 -7.38
CA LEU A 150 14.91 6.61 -6.10
C LEU A 150 16.21 7.06 -5.45
N HIS A 151 16.17 7.30 -4.14
CA HIS A 151 17.37 7.33 -3.32
C HIS A 151 17.75 5.89 -2.94
N PRO A 152 18.99 5.44 -3.21
CA PRO A 152 19.40 4.07 -2.92
C PRO A 152 19.19 3.68 -1.47
N GLY A 153 18.52 2.54 -1.24
CA GLY A 153 18.31 1.98 0.09
C GLY A 153 17.12 2.55 0.87
N ASP A 154 16.52 3.66 0.41
CA ASP A 154 15.33 4.22 1.05
C ASP A 154 14.14 3.25 0.92
N PRO A 155 13.45 2.91 2.01
CA PRO A 155 12.32 1.98 1.96
C PRO A 155 11.09 2.63 1.34
N LEU A 156 10.20 1.79 0.80
CA LEU A 156 8.81 2.16 0.57
C LEU A 156 8.00 1.85 1.84
N ARG A 157 7.52 2.90 2.51
CA ARG A 157 6.62 2.81 3.66
C ARG A 157 5.18 2.92 3.18
N ILE A 158 4.32 2.07 3.72
CA ILE A 158 2.93 1.95 3.31
C ILE A 158 2.07 1.99 4.57
N GLU A 159 1.30 3.06 4.72
CA GLU A 159 0.23 3.13 5.70
C GLU A 159 -1.08 2.77 4.99
N ALA A 160 -1.68 1.64 5.35
CA ALA A 160 -2.94 1.18 4.76
C ALA A 160 -4.08 1.36 5.76
N ARG A 161 -5.14 2.09 5.37
CA ARG A 161 -6.35 2.32 6.16
C ARG A 161 -7.53 1.61 5.51
N LEU A 162 -8.29 0.83 6.27
CA LEU A 162 -9.48 0.17 5.74
C LEU A 162 -10.68 1.13 5.78
N ASP A 163 -11.29 1.36 4.63
CA ASP A 163 -12.44 2.25 4.47
C ASP A 163 -13.61 1.86 5.37
N GLY A 164 -14.30 2.88 5.90
CA GLY A 164 -15.42 2.69 6.83
C GLY A 164 -15.02 2.11 8.19
N SER A 165 -13.73 2.03 8.49
CA SER A 165 -13.22 1.52 9.76
C SER A 165 -12.08 2.38 10.32
N GLY A 166 -11.74 2.18 11.60
CA GLY A 166 -10.56 2.80 12.23
C GLY A 166 -9.27 1.98 12.09
N THR A 167 -9.25 0.93 11.26
CA THR A 167 -8.07 0.04 11.19
C THR A 167 -7.01 0.58 10.26
N VAL A 168 -5.80 0.66 10.80
CA VAL A 168 -4.58 1.10 10.12
C VAL A 168 -3.55 0.00 10.24
N VAL A 169 -2.83 -0.25 9.14
CA VAL A 169 -1.79 -1.28 9.04
C VAL A 169 -0.58 -0.68 8.34
N GLU A 170 0.56 -0.73 9.01
CA GLU A 170 1.84 -0.34 8.42
C GLU A 170 2.52 -1.52 7.72
N ARG A 171 3.08 -1.28 6.54
CA ARG A 171 3.96 -2.19 5.81
C ARG A 171 5.21 -1.45 5.35
N THR A 172 6.29 -2.18 5.17
CA THR A 172 7.55 -1.63 4.67
C THR A 172 8.14 -2.60 3.66
N VAL A 173 8.46 -2.08 2.48
CA VAL A 173 9.25 -2.78 1.47
C VAL A 173 10.68 -2.24 1.58
N LEU A 174 11.58 -3.10 2.07
CA LEU A 174 12.99 -2.78 2.21
C LEU A 174 13.62 -2.56 0.83
N GLY A 175 14.54 -1.60 0.72
CA GLY A 175 15.20 -1.26 -0.55
C GLY A 175 14.38 -0.38 -1.50
N GLY A 176 13.13 -0.05 -1.15
CA GLY A 176 12.29 0.90 -1.89
C GLY A 176 11.19 0.23 -2.71
N PRO A 177 10.53 0.99 -3.62
CA PRO A 177 9.61 0.42 -4.59
C PRO A 177 10.27 -0.75 -5.36
N GLY A 178 9.65 -1.92 -5.29
CA GLY A 178 10.14 -3.16 -5.89
C GLY A 178 9.16 -4.32 -5.67
N PRO A 179 9.56 -5.57 -5.95
CA PRO A 179 8.71 -6.74 -5.73
C PRO A 179 8.49 -7.00 -4.24
N SER A 180 7.24 -7.22 -3.83
CA SER A 180 6.88 -7.47 -2.43
C SER A 180 5.59 -8.29 -2.30
N GLY A 181 5.43 -8.97 -1.17
CA GLY A 181 4.15 -9.54 -0.74
C GLY A 181 3.49 -8.59 0.27
N ILE A 182 2.26 -8.16 0.00
CA ILE A 182 1.54 -7.21 0.86
C ILE A 182 0.29 -7.89 1.38
N ASP A 183 0.33 -8.34 2.63
CA ASP A 183 -0.83 -8.96 3.28
C ASP A 183 -1.52 -7.96 4.20
N LEU A 184 -2.83 -7.80 4.00
CA LEU A 184 -3.70 -7.01 4.85
C LEU A 184 -4.72 -7.92 5.55
N PRO A 185 -5.08 -7.63 6.82
CA PRO A 185 -5.75 -8.59 7.69
C PRO A 185 -7.24 -8.76 7.39
N ARG A 186 -7.84 -7.86 6.59
CA ARG A 186 -9.28 -7.86 6.32
C ARG A 186 -9.58 -7.58 4.87
N ILE A 187 -10.69 -8.16 4.41
CA ILE A 187 -11.30 -7.82 3.12
C ILE A 187 -11.81 -6.37 3.14
N GLY A 188 -11.91 -5.78 1.96
CA GLY A 188 -12.47 -4.46 1.73
C GLY A 188 -11.57 -3.56 0.91
N CYS A 189 -11.95 -2.28 0.86
CA CYS A 189 -11.16 -1.25 0.20
C CYS A 189 -10.17 -0.64 1.18
N TRP A 190 -8.89 -0.66 0.81
CA TRP A 190 -7.82 -0.09 1.59
C TRP A 190 -7.26 1.14 0.90
N HIS A 191 -7.29 2.27 1.59
CA HIS A 191 -6.59 3.48 1.20
C HIS A 191 -5.14 3.43 1.67
N LEU A 192 -4.21 3.47 0.74
CA LEU A 192 -2.78 3.42 0.99
C LEU A 192 -2.18 4.82 0.86
N THR A 193 -1.44 5.24 1.87
CA THR A 193 -0.46 6.33 1.77
C THR A 193 0.92 5.73 1.62
N LEU A 194 1.58 6.03 0.52
CA LEU A 194 2.88 5.49 0.11
C LEU A 194 3.94 6.57 0.30
N ARG A 195 5.08 6.23 0.92
CA ARG A 195 6.20 7.16 1.10
C ARG A 195 7.53 6.50 0.79
N TRP A 196 8.32 7.09 -0.09
CA TRP A 196 9.63 6.59 -0.49
C TRP A 196 10.49 7.74 -1.01
N SER A 197 11.80 7.76 -0.74
CA SER A 197 12.74 8.73 -1.33
C SER A 197 12.30 10.20 -1.28
N GLY A 198 11.63 10.62 -0.20
CA GLY A 198 11.08 11.97 -0.04
C GLY A 198 9.77 12.25 -0.79
N HIS A 199 9.26 11.28 -1.55
CA HIS A 199 7.99 11.33 -2.26
C HIS A 199 6.84 10.74 -1.45
N THR A 200 5.63 11.17 -1.79
CA THR A 200 4.38 10.62 -1.25
C THR A 200 3.35 10.53 -2.36
N ASP A 201 2.64 9.42 -2.42
CA ASP A 201 1.49 9.21 -3.30
C ASP A 201 0.43 8.36 -2.58
N THR A 202 -0.78 8.33 -3.09
CA THR A 202 -1.90 7.60 -2.51
C THR A 202 -2.55 6.70 -3.55
N MET A 203 -3.12 5.57 -3.12
CA MET A 203 -3.93 4.72 -4.01
C MET A 203 -4.88 3.86 -3.21
N ASN A 204 -5.86 3.26 -3.89
CA ASN A 204 -6.82 2.36 -3.27
C ASN A 204 -6.63 0.93 -3.81
N LEU A 205 -6.50 -0.05 -2.89
CA LEU A 205 -6.40 -1.46 -3.22
C LEU A 205 -7.55 -2.25 -2.59
N ARG A 206 -8.16 -3.13 -3.38
CA ARG A 206 -9.22 -4.02 -2.91
C ARG A 206 -8.65 -5.37 -2.49
N TYR A 207 -9.02 -5.82 -1.30
CA TYR A 207 -8.81 -7.20 -0.84
C TYR A 207 -10.17 -7.91 -0.81
N SER A 208 -10.29 -9.03 -1.51
CA SER A 208 -11.54 -9.80 -1.56
C SER A 208 -11.45 -11.07 -0.71
N ARG A 209 -12.61 -11.68 -0.49
CA ARG A 209 -12.66 -13.08 -0.08
C ARG A 209 -12.25 -13.94 -1.28
N GLN A 210 -11.81 -15.16 -1.00
CA GLN A 210 -11.80 -16.22 -1.99
C GLN A 210 -13.25 -16.56 -2.40
N ASP A 211 -13.48 -16.69 -3.70
CA ASP A 211 -14.67 -17.33 -4.25
C ASP A 211 -14.41 -18.81 -4.53
#